data_AF-A0A7Y3L201-F1
#
_entry.id   AF-A0A7Y3L201-F1
#
_cell.length_a   1.000
_cell.length_b   1.000
_cell.length_c   1.000
_cell.angle_alpha   90.00
_cell.angle_beta   90.00
_cell.angle_gamma   90.00
#
_symmetry.space_group_name_H-M   'P 1'
#
loop_
_entity.id
_entity.type
_entity.pdbx_description
1 polymer ?
#
loop_
_entity_poly.entity_id
_entity_poly.type
_entity_poly.pdbx_seq_one_letter_code
_entity_poly.pdbx_strand_id
1 'polypeptide(L)'
;MTSAAHCERHFSGSETVRDIVIGLSDGLTVPFALAAGLAGAAASSRLVVTAGLAEIAAGAIAMGLGGYLAARGDAEHYAAEKKREEEEIVEKPHAERAEVAAVFRHYGLGDAQIEPILASFEKNETAWVDFMMRFELGLERPDPGRSRRAALTIGGAYAVGGLVPLAPYFFIPYARAALSWSAACAFCALFAFGWAKGRATTGNPWRSAGHMALVGALAAAAAFTLARLVS
;
A
#
# COMPACT_ATOMS: atom_id res chain seq x y z
N MET A 1 -42.96 6.85 -17.41
CA MET A 1 -42.09 6.57 -16.24
C MET A 1 -40.66 6.68 -16.72
N THR A 2 -39.99 7.78 -16.40
CA THR A 2 -38.58 8.01 -16.74
C THR A 2 -37.71 7.16 -15.81
N SER A 3 -36.96 6.21 -16.38
CA SER A 3 -35.97 5.43 -15.64
C SER A 3 -34.88 6.40 -15.13
N ALA A 4 -34.81 6.61 -13.82
CA ALA A 4 -33.69 7.31 -13.22
C ALA A 4 -32.45 6.43 -13.40
N ALA A 5 -31.42 6.97 -14.07
CA ALA A 5 -30.16 6.26 -14.27
C ALA A 5 -29.57 5.87 -12.90
N HIS A 6 -29.49 4.56 -12.64
CA HIS A 6 -28.80 4.02 -11.48
C HIS A 6 -27.31 4.36 -11.62
N CYS A 7 -26.84 5.35 -10.86
CA CYS A 7 -25.45 5.79 -10.88
C CYS A 7 -24.75 5.21 -9.65
N GLU A 8 -24.14 4.04 -9.82
CA GLU A 8 -23.30 3.43 -8.78
C GLU A 8 -21.98 4.19 -8.66
N ARG A 9 -21.71 4.73 -7.48
CA ARG A 9 -20.42 5.36 -7.17
C ARG A 9 -19.50 4.31 -6.54
N HIS A 10 -18.68 3.67 -7.35
CA HIS A 10 -17.58 2.83 -6.87
C HIS A 10 -16.36 3.71 -6.56
N PHE A 11 -15.83 3.59 -5.34
CA PHE A 11 -14.70 4.41 -4.88
C PHE A 11 -13.39 3.93 -5.53
N SER A 12 -12.96 4.60 -6.60
CA SER A 12 -11.72 4.32 -7.35
C SER A 12 -10.43 4.79 -6.66
N GLY A 13 -10.51 5.31 -5.43
CA GLY A 13 -9.37 5.85 -4.68
C GLY A 13 -8.64 4.85 -3.79
N SER A 14 -9.07 3.58 -3.74
CA SER A 14 -8.57 2.57 -2.78
C SER A 14 -7.05 2.43 -2.80
N GLU A 15 -6.45 2.33 -3.99
CA GLU A 15 -5.02 2.08 -4.13
C GLU A 15 -4.15 3.28 -3.74
N THR A 16 -4.49 4.48 -4.19
CA THR A 16 -3.77 5.70 -3.81
C THR A 16 -3.90 5.99 -2.31
N VAL A 17 -5.08 5.75 -1.74
CA VAL A 17 -5.29 5.88 -0.29
C VAL A 17 -4.44 4.87 0.46
N ARG A 18 -4.38 3.61 -0.01
CA ARG A 18 -3.50 2.57 0.55
C ARG A 18 -2.03 2.99 0.50
N ASP A 19 -1.57 3.52 -0.63
CA ASP A 19 -0.19 3.96 -0.82
C ASP A 19 0.19 5.11 0.11
N ILE A 20 -0.66 6.13 0.21
CA ILE A 20 -0.47 7.23 1.17
C ILE A 20 -0.45 6.69 2.58
N VAL A 21 -1.32 5.72 2.89
CA VAL A 21 -1.40 5.13 4.22
C VAL A 21 -0.12 4.40 4.58
N ILE A 22 0.43 3.61 3.65
CA ILE A 22 1.70 2.90 3.83
C ILE A 22 2.83 3.91 4.04
N GLY A 23 2.99 4.88 3.12
CA GLY A 23 4.06 5.86 3.20
C GLY A 23 4.01 6.71 4.48
N LEU A 24 2.83 7.23 4.85
CA LEU A 24 2.69 8.07 6.03
C LEU A 24 2.88 7.28 7.33
N SER A 25 2.45 6.01 7.39
CA SER A 25 2.64 5.15 8.56
C SER A 25 4.12 4.99 8.90
N ASP A 26 4.92 4.63 7.90
CA ASP A 26 6.35 4.40 8.07
C ASP A 26 7.10 5.72 8.26
N GLY A 27 6.71 6.75 7.50
CA GLY A 27 7.29 8.10 7.60
C GLY A 27 7.05 8.75 8.95
N LEU A 28 5.93 8.49 9.63
CA LEU A 28 5.73 8.97 10.99
C LEU A 28 6.51 8.17 12.04
N THR A 29 6.79 6.89 11.76
CA THR A 29 7.32 5.95 12.75
C THR A 29 8.85 5.89 12.74
N VAL A 30 9.47 5.69 11.58
CA VAL A 30 10.92 5.42 11.47
C VAL A 30 11.76 6.69 11.75
N PRO A 31 11.47 7.86 11.13
CA PRO A 31 12.16 9.11 11.47
C PRO A 31 11.98 9.52 12.93
N PHE A 32 10.80 9.27 13.53
CA PHE A 32 10.57 9.51 14.95
C PHE A 32 11.42 8.61 15.83
N ALA A 33 11.45 7.30 15.54
CA ALA A 33 12.25 6.35 16.29
C ALA A 33 13.74 6.66 16.22
N LEU A 34 14.25 7.01 15.03
CA LEU A 34 15.63 7.47 14.83
C LEU A 34 15.92 8.71 15.68
N ALA A 35 15.05 9.73 15.62
CA ALA A 35 15.22 10.96 16.38
C ALA A 35 15.22 10.69 17.90
N ALA A 36 14.34 9.82 18.39
CA ALA A 36 14.31 9.38 19.78
C ALA A 36 15.59 8.63 20.18
N GLY A 37 16.08 7.73 19.33
CA GLY A 37 17.37 7.04 19.50
C GLY A 37 18.53 8.01 19.69
N LEU A 38 18.71 8.92 18.74
CA LEU A 38 19.79 9.90 18.77
C LEU A 38 19.69 10.85 19.98
N ALA A 39 18.48 11.31 20.32
CA ALA A 39 18.27 12.13 21.52
C ALA A 39 18.57 11.35 22.82
N GLY A 40 18.30 10.04 22.85
CA GLY A 40 18.65 9.14 23.96
C GLY A 40 20.16 8.96 24.16
N ALA A 41 20.91 8.93 23.06
CA ALA A 41 22.38 8.92 23.02
C ALA A 41 23.04 10.28 23.35
N ALA A 42 22.28 11.25 23.87
CA ALA A 42 22.74 12.61 24.16
C ALA A 42 23.34 13.36 22.96
N ALA A 43 22.88 13.06 21.74
CA ALA A 43 23.24 13.82 20.54
C ALA A 43 22.73 15.27 20.58
N SER A 44 23.36 16.15 19.80
CA SER A 44 22.86 17.52 19.58
C SER A 44 21.65 17.52 18.63
N SER A 45 20.73 18.50 18.75
CA SER A 45 19.60 18.63 17.82
C SER A 45 20.04 18.77 16.36
N ARG A 46 21.22 19.39 16.11
CA ARG A 46 21.78 19.48 14.75
C ARG A 46 22.08 18.09 14.18
N LEU A 47 22.66 17.19 14.96
CA LEU A 47 22.92 15.81 14.53
C LEU A 47 21.60 15.08 14.22
N VAL A 48 20.59 15.25 15.08
CA VAL A 48 19.26 14.66 14.89
C VAL A 48 18.63 15.15 13.59
N VAL A 49 18.68 16.46 13.31
CA VAL A 49 18.16 17.04 12.06
C VAL A 49 18.90 16.50 10.85
N THR A 50 20.24 16.48 10.86
CA THR A 50 21.01 16.02 9.70
C THR A 50 20.81 14.53 9.43
N ALA A 51 20.78 13.71 10.48
CA ALA A 51 20.54 12.27 10.35
C ALA A 51 19.09 11.97 9.95
N GLY A 52 18.12 12.68 10.54
CA GLY A 52 16.71 12.56 10.21
C GLY A 52 16.41 12.96 8.76
N LEU A 53 16.96 14.08 8.27
CA LEU A 53 16.78 14.46 6.87
C LEU A 53 17.41 13.45 5.89
N ALA A 54 18.58 12.90 6.23
CA ALA A 54 19.22 11.87 5.42
C ALA A 54 18.38 10.58 5.39
N GLU A 55 17.84 10.17 6.53
CA GLU A 55 16.97 9.01 6.64
C GLU A 55 15.64 9.22 5.91
N ILE A 56 15.00 10.38 6.04
CA ILE A 56 13.77 10.71 5.30
C ILE A 56 14.01 10.64 3.79
N ALA A 57 15.12 11.20 3.29
CA ALA A 57 15.45 11.16 1.88
C ALA A 57 15.69 9.73 1.39
N ALA A 58 16.50 8.96 2.12
CA ALA A 58 16.81 7.57 1.77
C ALA A 58 15.56 6.68 1.84
N GLY A 59 14.77 6.81 2.89
CA GLY A 59 13.53 6.05 3.10
C GLY A 59 12.45 6.39 2.08
N ALA A 60 12.27 7.67 1.74
CA ALA A 60 11.31 8.09 0.71
C ALA A 60 11.66 7.49 -0.66
N ILE A 61 12.94 7.50 -1.03
CA ILE A 61 13.42 6.87 -2.26
C ILE A 61 13.22 5.37 -2.21
N ALA A 62 13.63 4.71 -1.13
CA ALA A 62 13.53 3.26 -0.98
C ALA A 62 12.08 2.77 -1.05
N MET A 63 11.17 3.42 -0.31
CA MET A 63 9.75 3.06 -0.32
C MET A 63 9.06 3.41 -1.65
N GLY A 64 9.39 4.56 -2.24
CA GLY A 64 8.87 4.94 -3.55
C GLY A 64 9.28 3.94 -4.63
N LEU A 65 10.57 3.56 -4.68
CA LEU A 65 11.05 2.52 -5.59
C LEU A 65 10.43 1.16 -5.28
N GLY A 66 10.26 0.80 -4.00
CA GLY A 66 9.57 -0.43 -3.60
C GLY A 66 8.14 -0.51 -4.15
N GLY A 67 7.37 0.58 -4.03
CA GLY A 67 6.03 0.68 -4.60
C GLY A 67 6.01 0.62 -6.13
N TYR A 68 6.97 1.29 -6.78
CA TYR A 68 7.10 1.24 -8.23
C TYR A 68 7.40 -0.17 -8.73
N LEU A 69 8.36 -0.85 -8.11
CA LEU A 69 8.78 -2.19 -8.49
C LEU A 69 7.70 -3.23 -8.22
N ALA A 70 6.98 -3.12 -7.10
CA ALA A 70 5.83 -3.99 -6.81
C ALA A 70 4.75 -3.86 -7.89
N ALA A 71 4.27 -2.63 -8.14
CA ALA A 71 3.24 -2.39 -9.15
C ALA A 71 3.70 -2.73 -10.58
N ARG A 72 5.00 -2.57 -10.88
CA ARG A 72 5.57 -2.99 -12.16
C ARG A 72 5.64 -4.52 -12.26
N GLY A 73 6.03 -5.21 -11.19
CA GLY A 73 6.05 -6.66 -11.12
C GLY A 73 4.68 -7.26 -11.35
N ASP A 74 3.64 -6.69 -10.73
CA ASP A 74 2.24 -7.10 -10.95
C ASP A 74 1.85 -6.94 -12.43
N ALA A 75 2.30 -5.86 -13.08
CA ALA A 75 2.03 -5.62 -14.50
C ALA A 75 2.78 -6.57 -15.45
N GLU A 76 4.03 -6.88 -15.13
CA GLU A 76 4.83 -7.85 -15.88
C GLU A 76 4.28 -9.27 -15.71
N HIS A 77 3.84 -9.64 -14.49
CA HIS A 77 3.19 -10.91 -14.22
C HIS A 77 1.88 -11.04 -15.01
N TYR A 78 1.00 -10.03 -14.94
CA TYR A 78 -0.24 -10.00 -15.73
C TYR A 78 0.02 -10.19 -17.23
N ALA A 79 1.02 -9.48 -17.77
CA ALA A 79 1.33 -9.56 -19.20
C ALA A 79 1.87 -10.93 -19.60
N ALA A 80 2.68 -11.57 -18.75
CA ALA A 80 3.20 -12.91 -18.99
C ALA A 80 2.07 -13.96 -18.96
N GLU A 81 1.20 -13.90 -17.96
CA GLU A 81 0.06 -14.82 -17.84
C GLU A 81 -0.93 -14.64 -18.97
N LYS A 82 -1.27 -13.39 -19.33
CA LYS A 82 -2.15 -13.11 -20.48
C LYS A 82 -1.62 -13.70 -21.78
N LYS A 83 -0.30 -13.61 -21.99
CA LYS A 83 0.32 -14.20 -23.17
C LYS A 83 0.26 -15.73 -23.15
N ARG A 84 0.48 -16.34 -21.98
CA ARG A 84 0.36 -17.79 -21.83
C ARG A 84 -1.07 -18.24 -22.14
N GLU A 85 -2.06 -17.55 -21.58
CA GLU A 85 -3.48 -17.83 -21.82
C GLU A 85 -3.84 -17.73 -23.32
N GLU A 86 -3.34 -16.70 -24.01
CA GLU A 86 -3.51 -16.54 -25.46
C GLU A 86 -2.90 -17.71 -26.28
N GLU A 87 -1.81 -18.31 -25.80
CA GLU A 87 -1.19 -19.49 -26.42
C GLU A 87 -1.99 -20.76 -26.09
N GLU A 88 -2.45 -20.92 -24.85
CA GLU A 88 -3.16 -22.12 -24.38
C GLU A 88 -4.54 -22.29 -25.02
N ILE A 89 -5.28 -21.20 -25.27
CA ILE A 89 -6.57 -21.27 -26.01
C ILE A 89 -6.42 -21.78 -27.45
N VAL A 90 -5.24 -21.62 -28.04
CA VAL A 90 -4.93 -22.10 -29.41
C VAL A 90 -4.36 -23.52 -29.38
N GLU A 91 -3.42 -23.78 -28.48
CA GLU A 91 -2.70 -25.06 -28.41
C GLU A 91 -3.51 -26.16 -27.71
N LYS A 92 -4.35 -25.80 -26.73
CA LYS A 92 -5.09 -26.72 -25.86
C LYS A 92 -6.57 -26.34 -25.70
N PRO A 93 -7.32 -26.03 -26.78
CA PRO A 93 -8.68 -25.49 -26.69
C PRO A 93 -9.65 -26.36 -25.89
N HIS A 94 -9.50 -27.69 -25.93
CA HIS A 94 -10.34 -28.60 -25.17
C HIS A 94 -10.08 -28.55 -23.66
N ALA A 95 -8.85 -28.28 -23.22
CA ALA A 95 -8.48 -28.13 -21.82
C ALA A 95 -9.04 -26.80 -21.28
N GLU A 96 -8.73 -25.69 -21.95
CA GLU A 96 -9.24 -24.35 -21.61
C GLU A 96 -10.76 -24.31 -21.54
N ARG A 97 -11.43 -25.02 -22.45
CA ARG A 97 -12.89 -25.12 -22.46
C ARG A 97 -13.42 -25.83 -21.20
N ALA A 98 -12.71 -26.86 -20.75
CA ALA A 98 -13.08 -27.58 -19.54
C ALA A 98 -12.86 -26.73 -18.28
N GLU A 99 -11.86 -25.84 -18.28
CA GLU A 99 -11.58 -24.90 -17.19
C GLU A 99 -12.66 -23.81 -17.09
N VAL A 100 -13.07 -23.19 -18.20
CA VAL A 100 -14.23 -22.28 -18.22
C VAL A 100 -15.49 -22.99 -17.70
N ALA A 101 -15.72 -24.23 -18.13
CA ALA A 101 -16.86 -25.02 -17.66
C ALA A 101 -16.77 -25.27 -16.14
N ALA A 102 -15.58 -25.57 -15.61
CA ALA A 102 -15.36 -25.77 -14.19
C ALA A 102 -15.67 -24.52 -13.37
N VAL A 103 -15.28 -23.33 -13.86
CA VAL A 103 -15.64 -22.05 -13.22
C VAL A 103 -17.16 -21.90 -13.10
N PHE A 104 -17.92 -22.12 -14.18
CA PHE A 104 -19.38 -22.00 -14.13
C PHE A 104 -20.05 -23.09 -13.28
N ARG A 105 -19.53 -24.32 -13.29
CA ARG A 105 -20.02 -25.39 -12.41
C ARG A 105 -19.82 -25.05 -10.94
N HIS A 106 -18.73 -24.35 -10.59
CA HIS A 106 -18.50 -23.87 -9.22
C HIS A 106 -19.61 -22.91 -8.76
N TYR A 107 -20.18 -22.12 -9.68
CA TYR A 107 -21.35 -21.27 -9.43
C TYR A 107 -22.70 -22.00 -9.53
N GLY A 108 -22.70 -23.32 -9.74
CA GLY A 108 -23.89 -24.16 -9.74
C GLY A 108 -24.64 -24.25 -11.08
N LEU A 109 -24.02 -23.83 -12.20
CA LEU A 109 -24.62 -24.00 -13.52
C LEU A 109 -24.52 -25.46 -13.99
N GLY A 110 -25.58 -25.95 -14.62
CA GLY A 110 -25.61 -27.28 -15.24
C GLY A 110 -25.05 -27.27 -16.67
N ASP A 111 -24.61 -28.42 -17.17
CA ASP A 111 -23.94 -28.53 -18.48
C ASP A 111 -24.79 -27.98 -19.64
N ALA A 112 -26.12 -28.17 -19.60
CA ALA A 112 -27.04 -27.64 -20.61
C ALA A 112 -27.05 -26.09 -20.69
N GLN A 113 -26.70 -25.40 -19.60
CA GLN A 113 -26.60 -23.93 -19.55
C GLN A 113 -25.20 -23.45 -19.91
N ILE A 114 -24.17 -24.24 -19.60
CA ILE A 114 -22.76 -23.91 -19.84
C ILE A 114 -22.43 -24.03 -21.33
N GLU A 115 -22.97 -25.04 -22.02
CA GLU A 115 -22.58 -25.34 -23.39
C GLU A 115 -22.78 -24.18 -24.40
N PRO A 116 -23.90 -23.42 -24.37
CA PRO A 116 -24.04 -22.21 -25.17
C PRO A 116 -23.03 -21.11 -24.82
N ILE A 117 -22.63 -21.00 -23.54
CA ILE A 117 -21.65 -20.00 -23.07
C ILE A 117 -20.27 -20.34 -23.63
N LEU A 118 -19.86 -21.61 -23.56
CA LEU A 118 -18.60 -22.07 -24.13
C LEU A 118 -18.54 -21.82 -25.64
N ALA A 119 -19.61 -22.13 -26.37
CA ALA A 119 -19.71 -21.86 -27.80
C ALA A 119 -19.65 -20.36 -28.17
N SER A 120 -20.01 -19.47 -27.22
CA SER A 120 -19.83 -18.03 -27.38
C SER A 120 -18.38 -17.59 -27.15
N PHE A 121 -17.69 -18.15 -26.15
CA PHE A 121 -16.27 -17.87 -25.90
C PHE A 121 -15.37 -18.36 -27.04
N GLU A 122 -15.66 -19.53 -27.62
CA GLU A 122 -14.92 -20.05 -28.79
C GLU A 122 -14.97 -19.13 -30.02
N LYS A 123 -15.96 -18.24 -30.10
CA LYS A 123 -16.07 -17.25 -31.19
C LYS A 123 -15.41 -15.91 -30.86
N ASN A 124 -15.00 -15.70 -29.61
CA ASN A 124 -14.42 -14.46 -29.12
C ASN A 124 -13.27 -14.76 -28.16
N GLU A 125 -12.12 -15.09 -28.72
CA GLU A 125 -10.87 -15.37 -27.99
C GLU A 125 -10.50 -14.27 -27.00
N THR A 126 -10.72 -13.00 -27.35
CA THR A 126 -10.41 -11.88 -26.44
C THR A 126 -11.27 -11.92 -25.18
N ALA A 127 -12.57 -12.20 -25.30
CA ALA A 127 -13.45 -12.33 -24.15
C ALA A 127 -13.15 -13.60 -23.35
N TRP A 128 -12.71 -14.68 -24.02
CA TRP A 128 -12.30 -15.91 -23.36
C TRP A 128 -11.08 -15.69 -22.48
N VAL A 129 -10.00 -15.14 -23.04
CA VAL A 129 -8.78 -14.81 -22.28
C VAL A 129 -9.09 -13.86 -21.13
N ASP A 130 -9.88 -12.80 -21.36
CA ASP A 130 -10.24 -11.86 -20.29
C ASP A 130 -11.03 -12.54 -19.15
N PHE A 131 -11.91 -13.49 -19.50
CA PHE A 131 -12.62 -14.31 -18.52
C PHE A 131 -11.67 -15.19 -17.71
N MET A 132 -10.77 -15.92 -18.37
CA MET A 132 -9.81 -16.81 -17.69
C MET A 132 -8.87 -16.02 -16.78
N MET A 133 -8.28 -14.94 -17.30
CA MET A 133 -7.44 -14.03 -16.52
C MET A 133 -8.14 -13.57 -15.23
N ARG A 134 -9.44 -13.24 -15.30
CA ARG A 134 -10.17 -12.70 -14.14
C ARG A 134 -10.72 -13.78 -13.20
N PHE A 135 -11.30 -14.84 -13.73
CA PHE A 135 -12.09 -15.79 -12.94
C PHE A 135 -11.33 -17.06 -12.58
N GLU A 136 -10.32 -17.42 -13.36
CA GLU A 136 -9.45 -18.55 -13.05
C GLU A 136 -8.19 -18.06 -12.32
N LEU A 137 -7.46 -17.11 -12.92
CA LEU A 137 -6.19 -16.63 -12.35
C LEU A 137 -6.37 -15.52 -11.30
N GLY A 138 -7.55 -14.89 -11.24
CA GLY A 138 -7.81 -13.79 -10.31
C GLY A 138 -7.01 -12.51 -10.60
N LEU A 139 -6.55 -12.36 -11.85
CA LEU A 139 -5.71 -11.27 -12.29
C LEU A 139 -6.55 -10.17 -12.95
N GLU A 140 -6.52 -8.98 -12.37
CA GLU A 140 -7.15 -7.80 -12.97
C GLU A 140 -6.15 -7.00 -13.81
N ARG A 141 -6.65 -6.38 -14.89
CA ARG A 141 -5.81 -5.60 -15.79
C ARG A 141 -5.19 -4.39 -15.05
N PRO A 142 -3.86 -4.31 -14.99
CA PRO A 142 -3.20 -3.23 -14.28
C PRO A 142 -3.30 -1.90 -15.03
N ASP A 143 -3.46 -0.81 -14.29
CA ASP A 143 -3.46 0.54 -14.85
C ASP A 143 -2.02 0.94 -15.26
N PRO A 144 -1.75 1.34 -16.51
CA PRO A 144 -0.41 1.71 -16.98
C PRO A 144 0.28 2.81 -16.16
N GLY A 145 -0.50 3.71 -15.54
CA GLY A 145 0.03 4.78 -14.69
C GLY A 145 0.27 4.37 -13.25
N ARG A 146 -0.04 3.13 -12.86
CA ARG A 146 -0.04 2.67 -11.46
C ARG A 146 1.34 2.74 -10.83
N SER A 147 2.38 2.22 -11.48
CA SER A 147 3.73 2.15 -10.91
C SER A 147 4.30 3.53 -10.59
N ARG A 148 4.14 4.50 -11.49
CA ARG A 148 4.60 5.88 -11.27
C ARG A 148 3.83 6.57 -10.16
N ARG A 149 2.50 6.39 -10.11
CA ARG A 149 1.68 6.93 -9.02
C ARG A 149 2.04 6.30 -7.67
N ALA A 150 2.30 4.99 -7.63
CA ALA A 150 2.77 4.30 -6.43
C ALA A 150 4.04 4.94 -5.86
N ALA A 151 5.06 5.11 -6.73
CA ALA A 151 6.33 5.70 -6.32
C ALA A 151 6.16 7.09 -5.70
N LEU A 152 5.41 7.97 -6.38
CA LEU A 152 5.23 9.35 -5.94
C LEU A 152 4.38 9.45 -4.68
N THR A 153 3.32 8.65 -4.58
CA THR A 153 2.38 8.74 -3.45
C THR A 153 2.96 8.12 -2.19
N ILE A 154 3.60 6.95 -2.27
CA ILE A 154 4.26 6.31 -1.11
C ILE A 154 5.46 7.15 -0.66
N GLY A 155 6.40 7.45 -1.57
CA GLY A 155 7.61 8.20 -1.23
C GLY A 155 7.30 9.62 -0.75
N GLY A 156 6.33 10.30 -1.39
CA GLY A 156 5.87 11.63 -0.98
C GLY A 156 5.20 11.61 0.40
N ALA A 157 4.31 10.64 0.65
CA ALA A 157 3.66 10.49 1.96
C ALA A 157 4.69 10.17 3.06
N TYR A 158 5.68 9.33 2.77
CA TYR A 158 6.78 9.05 3.70
C TYR A 158 7.58 10.31 4.04
N ALA A 159 7.97 11.08 3.03
CA ALA A 159 8.70 12.33 3.23
C ALA A 159 7.92 13.32 4.10
N VAL A 160 6.64 13.52 3.81
CA VAL A 160 5.76 14.40 4.60
C VAL A 160 5.60 13.88 6.02
N GLY A 161 5.40 12.57 6.20
CA GLY A 161 5.30 11.93 7.51
C GLY A 161 6.54 12.16 8.35
N GLY A 162 7.73 11.99 7.77
CA GLY A 162 9.00 12.10 8.49
C GLY A 162 9.37 13.51 8.94
N LEU A 163 8.89 14.52 8.23
CA LEU A 163 9.12 15.91 8.62
C LEU A 163 8.37 16.28 9.91
N VAL A 164 7.24 15.64 10.21
CA VAL A 164 6.43 15.94 11.40
C VAL A 164 7.19 15.69 12.71
N PRO A 165 7.74 14.49 13.00
CA PRO A 165 8.51 14.27 14.21
C PRO A 165 9.85 15.02 14.22
N LEU A 166 10.39 15.39 13.05
CA LEU A 166 11.66 16.11 12.97
C LEU A 166 11.50 17.61 13.23
N ALA A 167 10.32 18.18 12.96
CA ALA A 167 10.06 19.62 13.03
C ALA A 167 10.53 20.29 14.34
N PRO A 168 10.30 19.73 15.55
CA PRO A 168 10.73 20.38 16.81
C PRO A 168 12.25 20.53 16.93
N TYR A 169 13.04 19.65 16.32
CA TYR A 169 14.51 19.70 16.40
C TYR A 169 15.11 20.85 15.59
N PHE A 170 14.37 21.44 14.64
CA PHE A 170 14.82 22.65 13.93
C PHE A 170 14.79 23.90 14.82
N PHE A 171 13.88 23.94 15.79
CA PHE A 171 13.65 25.13 16.62
C PHE A 171 14.23 25.00 18.03
N ILE A 172 14.41 23.77 18.52
CA ILE A 172 14.85 23.51 19.89
C ILE A 172 16.29 22.95 19.86
N PRO A 173 17.31 23.70 20.33
CA PRO A 173 18.72 23.30 20.24
C PRO A 173 19.09 22.14 21.18
N TYR A 174 18.30 21.92 22.23
CA TYR A 174 18.52 20.84 23.20
C TYR A 174 17.72 19.59 22.81
N ALA A 175 18.39 18.54 22.35
CA ALA A 175 17.73 17.34 21.79
C ALA A 175 16.75 16.67 22.77
N ARG A 176 17.05 16.65 24.07
CA ARG A 176 16.15 16.05 25.07
C ARG A 176 14.86 16.85 25.26
N ALA A 177 14.92 18.18 25.16
CA ALA A 177 13.72 19.03 25.18
C ALA A 177 12.97 18.97 23.84
N ALA A 178 13.69 18.86 22.73
CA ALA A 178 13.10 18.65 21.41
C ALA A 178 12.36 17.31 21.32
N LEU A 179 12.88 16.27 21.97
CA LEU A 179 12.28 14.93 22.01
C LEU A 179 10.89 14.93 22.63
N SER A 180 10.64 15.64 23.72
CA SER A 180 9.29 15.67 24.32
C SER A 180 8.25 16.29 23.39
N TRP A 181 8.63 17.36 22.67
CA TRP A 181 7.78 17.99 21.67
C TRP A 181 7.61 17.08 20.44
N SER A 182 8.69 16.45 19.98
CA SER A 182 8.66 15.47 18.88
C SER A 182 7.75 14.29 19.21
N ALA A 183 7.82 13.75 20.42
CA ALA A 183 6.96 12.66 20.88
C ALA A 183 5.49 13.08 20.91
N ALA A 184 5.18 14.29 21.38
CA ALA A 184 3.82 14.82 21.36
C ALA A 184 3.30 15.00 19.91
N CYS A 185 4.10 15.59 19.02
CA CYS A 185 3.76 15.76 17.61
C CYS A 185 3.55 14.41 16.91
N ALA A 186 4.47 13.47 17.10
CA ALA A 186 4.41 12.13 16.53
C ALA A 186 3.19 11.35 17.03
N PHE A 187 2.93 11.37 18.34
CA PHE A 187 1.76 10.73 18.92
C PHE A 187 0.46 11.30 18.36
N CYS A 188 0.30 12.63 18.34
CA CYS A 188 -0.87 13.27 17.78
C CYS A 188 -1.05 12.94 16.29
N ALA A 189 0.02 12.95 15.51
CA ALA A 189 -0.02 12.62 14.08
C ALA A 189 -0.38 11.15 13.84
N LEU A 190 0.28 10.20 14.53
CA LEU A 190 -0.01 8.77 14.45
C LEU A 190 -1.44 8.45 14.90
N PHE A 191 -1.91 9.11 15.96
CA PHE A 191 -3.26 8.91 16.47
C PHE A 191 -4.31 9.45 15.48
N ALA A 192 -4.15 10.68 15.01
CA ALA A 192 -5.05 11.30 14.04
C ALA A 192 -5.09 10.51 12.73
N PHE A 193 -3.92 10.12 12.23
CA PHE A 193 -3.81 9.31 11.03
C PHE A 193 -4.39 7.90 11.23
N GLY A 194 -4.10 7.24 12.35
CA GLY A 194 -4.66 5.94 12.66
C GLY A 194 -6.18 5.99 12.81
N TRP A 195 -6.73 7.07 13.36
CA TRP A 195 -8.18 7.30 13.43
C TRP A 195 -8.78 7.46 12.03
N ALA A 196 -8.18 8.29 11.18
CA ALA A 196 -8.63 8.50 9.80
C ALA A 196 -8.59 7.21 8.99
N LYS A 197 -7.48 6.46 9.08
CA LYS A 197 -7.33 5.13 8.49
C LYS A 197 -8.44 4.19 8.97
N GLY A 198 -8.64 4.08 10.29
CA GLY A 198 -9.62 3.17 10.87
C GLY A 198 -11.06 3.49 10.47
N ARG A 199 -11.39 4.77 10.32
CA ARG A 199 -12.68 5.22 9.78
C ARG A 199 -12.87 4.82 8.32
N ALA A 200 -11.80 4.88 7.51
CA ALA A 200 -11.87 4.59 6.09
C ALA A 200 -11.85 3.08 5.74
N THR A 201 -11.21 2.23 6.55
CA THR A 201 -11.04 0.79 6.22
C THR A 201 -11.75 -0.20 7.14
N THR A 202 -11.59 -0.06 8.47
CA THR A 202 -11.90 -1.15 9.42
C THR A 202 -13.14 -0.91 10.28
N GLY A 203 -13.79 0.25 10.15
CA GLY A 203 -15.01 0.59 10.89
C GLY A 203 -14.82 0.93 12.38
N ASN A 204 -13.63 0.67 12.96
CA ASN A 204 -13.29 1.06 14.34
C ASN A 204 -12.07 2.02 14.38
N PRO A 205 -12.31 3.34 14.30
CA PRO A 205 -11.27 4.38 14.28
C PRO A 205 -10.34 4.34 15.50
N TRP A 206 -10.89 4.12 16.69
CA TRP A 206 -10.16 4.18 17.96
C TRP A 206 -9.16 3.04 18.10
N ARG A 207 -9.52 1.83 17.68
CA ARG A 207 -8.60 0.68 17.69
C ARG A 207 -7.42 0.91 16.74
N SER A 208 -7.69 1.42 15.54
CA SER A 208 -6.64 1.73 14.56
C SER A 208 -5.71 2.85 15.04
N ALA A 209 -6.25 3.92 15.64
CA ALA A 209 -5.47 4.98 16.28
C ALA A 209 -4.56 4.44 17.39
N GLY A 210 -5.11 3.60 18.28
CA GLY A 210 -4.36 2.96 19.36
C GLY A 210 -3.22 2.07 18.86
N HIS A 211 -3.46 1.23 17.84
CA HIS A 211 -2.41 0.40 17.24
C HIS A 211 -1.28 1.23 16.64
N MET A 212 -1.61 2.28 15.87
CA MET A 212 -0.57 3.14 15.25
C MET A 212 0.29 3.84 16.30
N ALA A 213 -0.34 4.39 17.34
CA ALA A 213 0.39 5.01 18.45
C ALA A 213 1.26 4.00 19.21
N LEU A 214 0.76 2.77 19.44
CA LEU A 214 1.51 1.71 20.10
C LEU A 214 2.74 1.27 19.29
N VAL A 215 2.58 1.05 17.99
CA VAL A 215 3.69 0.67 17.09
C VAL A 215 4.76 1.78 17.08
N GLY A 216 4.35 3.04 16.96
CA GLY A 216 5.27 4.17 17.03
C GLY A 216 6.02 4.26 18.36
N ALA A 217 5.32 4.08 19.48
CA ALA A 217 5.92 4.07 20.81
C ALA A 217 6.91 2.92 20.99
N LEU A 218 6.57 1.71 20.52
CA LEU A 218 7.45 0.54 20.59
C LEU A 218 8.71 0.71 19.73
N ALA A 219 8.57 1.21 18.50
CA ALA A 219 9.70 1.49 17.62
C ALA A 219 10.66 2.52 18.24
N ALA A 220 10.11 3.61 18.78
CA ALA A 220 10.90 4.64 19.45
C ALA A 220 11.57 4.13 20.73
N ALA A 221 10.86 3.33 21.54
CA ALA A 221 11.43 2.72 22.73
C ALA A 221 12.59 1.76 22.40
N ALA A 222 12.44 0.96 21.34
CA ALA A 222 13.49 0.07 20.86
C ALA A 222 14.72 0.85 20.40
N ALA A 223 14.54 1.85 19.54
CA ALA A 223 15.62 2.71 19.04
C ALA A 223 16.31 3.49 20.18
N PHE A 224 15.55 4.06 21.11
CA PHE A 224 16.07 4.73 22.30
C PHE A 224 16.91 3.80 23.17
N THR A 225 16.43 2.58 23.42
CA THR A 225 17.12 1.60 24.25
C THR A 225 18.41 1.14 23.59
N LEU A 226 18.38 0.79 22.30
CA LEU A 226 19.55 0.38 21.54
C LEU A 226 20.62 1.49 21.50
N ALA A 227 20.21 2.72 21.21
CA ALA A 227 21.13 3.86 21.18
C ALA A 227 21.79 4.06 22.54
N ARG A 228 21.04 3.96 23.64
CA ARG A 228 21.57 4.08 25.00
C ARG A 228 22.49 2.94 25.42
N LEU A 229 22.34 1.74 24.84
CA LEU A 229 23.23 0.61 25.12
C LEU A 229 24.59 0.72 24.41
N VAL A 230 24.63 1.41 23.28
CA VAL A 230 25.84 1.56 22.45
C VAL A 230 26.62 2.85 22.76
N SER A 231 25.97 3.84 23.38
CA SER A 231 26.56 5.14 23.73
C SER A 231 27.18 5.14 25.12
#